data_AF-A0A1S9B2X9-F1
#
_entry.id   AF-A0A1S9B2X9-F1
#
_cell.length_a   1.000
_cell.length_b   1.000
_cell.length_c   1.000
_cell.angle_alpha   90.00
_cell.angle_beta   90.00
_cell.angle_gamma   90.00
#
_symmetry.space_group_name_H-M   'P 1'
#
loop_
_entity.id
_entity.type
_entity.pdbx_description
1 polymer ?
#
loop_
_entity_poly.entity_id
_entity_poly.type
_entity_poly.pdbx_seq_one_letter_code
_entity_poly.pdbx_strand_id
1 'polypeptide(L)'
;MACAAALLSGLGTQAVAQTATPVYQFWSLRVNNQDSSAVRSSNVSATTPTLKRLVVSNNQSINDNGTTRNPVPTYSSKYGMAFAPAADGSGWNSSLNGPGGTVNRRFYVQFNVTPTTGSTVRVDSLIANTMFLLTSSNTFLAVAYSKSGFVSDSTTITGGKSPSGNTVGGGFPATATLPADGPAPIALSQVNTTTGNIATYRLALNNAAGVTVTAPQTLSIRLYYSCSANAANASRYALLKDVLVKSTQRLVTGTKVPKATAGLAVYPNPVQDKLTVNHEATRTAARINVYAATGQKVASFVTRPNTTETPISTAELAKGIYLVEYASDNARVTSRLVKE
;
A
#
# COMPACT_ATOMS: atom_id res chain seq x y z
N MET A 1 5.26 21.67 -54.42
CA MET A 1 4.87 20.31 -54.00
C MET A 1 5.75 19.87 -52.83
N ALA A 2 5.31 20.09 -51.60
CA ALA A 2 5.81 19.44 -50.39
C ALA A 2 5.03 20.01 -49.21
N CYS A 3 4.05 19.27 -48.69
CA CYS A 3 3.58 19.33 -47.30
C CYS A 3 2.33 18.47 -47.17
N ALA A 4 2.42 17.35 -46.45
CA ALA A 4 1.40 16.79 -45.57
C ALA A 4 1.66 15.29 -45.32
N ALA A 5 2.59 14.98 -44.42
CA ALA A 5 2.66 13.65 -43.82
C ALA A 5 3.31 13.77 -42.44
N ALA A 6 2.51 14.01 -41.40
CA ALA A 6 2.75 13.57 -40.02
C ALA A 6 1.75 14.27 -39.08
N LEU A 7 0.65 13.60 -38.73
CA LEU A 7 -0.17 13.90 -37.54
C LEU A 7 -1.14 12.73 -37.29
N LEU A 8 -0.60 11.53 -37.07
CA LEU A 8 -1.38 10.37 -36.61
C LEU A 8 -0.65 9.50 -35.57
N SER A 9 0.28 10.07 -34.81
CA SER A 9 0.92 9.39 -33.68
C SER A 9 0.48 10.04 -32.37
N GLY A 10 -0.66 9.62 -31.83
CA GLY A 10 -1.16 10.18 -30.57
C GLY A 10 -2.25 9.41 -29.84
N LEU A 11 -2.82 8.35 -30.44
CA LEU A 11 -3.74 7.47 -29.72
C LEU A 11 -2.96 6.33 -29.08
N GLY A 12 -2.10 6.68 -28.11
CA GLY A 12 -1.56 5.69 -27.20
C GLY A 12 -2.72 5.08 -26.42
N THR A 13 -2.89 3.77 -26.52
CA THR A 13 -3.71 3.00 -25.57
C THR A 13 -3.11 3.25 -24.19
N GLN A 14 -3.72 4.15 -23.41
CA GLN A 14 -3.38 4.29 -22.00
C GLN A 14 -3.56 2.91 -21.38
N ALA A 15 -2.45 2.33 -20.89
CA ALA A 15 -2.51 1.09 -20.15
C ALA A 15 -3.52 1.28 -19.02
N VAL A 16 -4.59 0.49 -19.02
CA VAL A 16 -5.56 0.49 -17.93
C VAL A 16 -4.75 0.24 -16.66
N ALA A 17 -4.72 1.20 -15.74
CA ALA A 17 -4.04 1.05 -14.47
C ALA A 17 -4.59 -0.22 -13.82
N GLN A 18 -3.76 -1.27 -13.76
CA GLN A 18 -4.17 -2.55 -13.21
C GLN A 18 -4.62 -2.27 -11.79
N THR A 19 -5.91 -2.49 -11.51
CA THR A 19 -6.51 -2.15 -10.23
C THR A 19 -5.95 -3.11 -9.19
N ALA A 20 -4.85 -2.72 -8.54
CA ALA A 20 -4.27 -3.50 -7.46
C ALA A 20 -5.28 -3.55 -6.31
N THR A 21 -5.55 -4.75 -5.83
CA THR A 21 -6.47 -4.93 -4.71
C THR A 21 -5.72 -4.77 -3.39
N PRO A 22 -6.37 -4.19 -2.36
CA PRO A 22 -5.73 -3.99 -1.08
C PRO A 22 -5.44 -5.34 -0.41
N VAL A 23 -4.19 -5.53 0.03
CA VAL A 23 -3.81 -6.66 0.87
C VAL A 23 -4.25 -6.40 2.31
N TYR A 24 -4.69 -7.48 2.96
CA TYR A 24 -4.74 -7.61 4.39
C TYR A 24 -4.29 -9.02 4.76
N GLN A 25 -3.18 -9.15 5.48
CA GLN A 25 -2.69 -10.43 5.99
C GLN A 25 -2.16 -10.24 7.41
N PHE A 26 -2.63 -11.06 8.35
CA PHE A 26 -2.43 -10.83 9.78
C PHE A 26 -1.98 -12.09 10.51
N TRP A 27 -0.80 -12.03 11.14
CA TRP A 27 -0.31 -13.05 12.07
C TRP A 27 -0.39 -12.52 13.49
N SER A 28 -1.34 -13.03 14.28
CA SER A 28 -1.47 -12.59 15.67
C SER A 28 -0.26 -13.01 16.52
N LEU A 29 0.28 -14.20 16.26
CA LEU A 29 1.40 -14.80 16.99
C LEU A 29 1.13 -15.05 18.48
N ARG A 30 -0.14 -15.04 18.89
CA ARG A 30 -0.55 -15.25 20.29
C ARG A 30 -0.72 -16.72 20.66
N VAL A 31 -1.02 -17.56 19.68
CA VAL A 31 -1.32 -18.99 19.87
C VAL A 31 -0.44 -19.86 18.99
N ASN A 32 -0.19 -19.43 17.75
CA ASN A 32 0.64 -20.14 16.78
C ASN A 32 1.21 -19.15 15.74
N ASN A 33 1.90 -19.67 14.74
CA ASN A 33 2.49 -18.90 13.64
C ASN A 33 1.61 -18.79 12.38
N GLN A 34 0.36 -19.26 12.43
CA GLN A 34 -0.53 -19.17 11.27
C GLN A 34 -1.07 -17.74 11.15
N ASP A 35 -1.29 -17.28 9.92
CA ASP A 35 -2.10 -16.08 9.72
C ASP A 35 -3.59 -16.38 9.91
N SER A 36 -4.33 -15.33 10.27
CA SER A 36 -5.75 -15.38 10.51
C SER A 36 -6.53 -15.45 9.20
N SER A 37 -7.12 -16.60 8.91
CA SER A 37 -8.00 -16.81 7.75
C SER A 37 -9.24 -15.92 7.79
N ALA A 38 -9.72 -15.55 8.98
CA ALA A 38 -10.92 -14.73 9.16
C ALA A 38 -10.78 -13.28 8.66
N VAL A 39 -9.54 -12.78 8.53
CA VAL A 39 -9.28 -11.39 8.10
C VAL A 39 -8.39 -11.32 6.86
N ARG A 40 -7.85 -12.44 6.39
CA ARG A 40 -6.99 -12.50 5.20
C ARG A 40 -7.77 -12.07 3.95
N SER A 41 -7.19 -11.21 3.12
CA SER A 41 -7.74 -10.91 1.80
C SER A 41 -7.83 -12.18 0.95
N SER A 42 -8.90 -12.34 0.17
CA SER A 42 -9.07 -13.47 -0.76
C SER A 42 -7.97 -13.57 -1.81
N ASN A 43 -7.26 -12.47 -2.09
CA ASN A 43 -6.29 -12.36 -3.17
C ASN A 43 -4.86 -12.72 -2.72
N VAL A 44 -4.67 -13.22 -1.49
CA VAL A 44 -3.39 -13.69 -0.97
C VAL A 44 -3.54 -15.06 -0.32
N SER A 45 -2.54 -15.92 -0.52
CA SER A 45 -2.49 -17.27 0.05
C SER A 45 -2.06 -17.25 1.52
N ALA A 46 -2.48 -18.27 2.28
CA ALA A 46 -1.99 -18.51 3.63
C ALA A 46 -0.48 -18.67 3.66
N THR A 47 0.20 -18.10 4.65
CA THR A 47 1.63 -18.34 4.87
C THR A 47 1.95 -18.35 6.36
N THR A 48 3.06 -19.00 6.71
CA THR A 48 3.63 -18.98 8.06
C THR A 48 5.00 -18.32 8.02
N PRO A 49 5.39 -17.51 9.04
CA PRO A 49 6.72 -16.95 9.09
C PRO A 49 7.77 -18.04 9.24
N THR A 50 8.94 -17.79 8.65
CA THR A 50 10.11 -18.65 8.78
C THR A 50 11.20 -17.94 9.58
N LEU A 51 11.95 -18.70 10.36
CA LEU A 51 13.06 -18.19 11.17
C LEU A 51 14.38 -18.72 10.58
N LYS A 52 15.37 -17.83 10.43
CA LYS A 52 16.73 -18.22 10.03
C LYS A 52 17.72 -17.85 11.11
N ARG A 53 18.42 -18.88 11.64
CA ARG A 53 19.33 -18.77 12.79
C ARG A 53 18.68 -18.17 14.03
N LEU A 54 17.38 -18.29 14.11
CA LEU A 54 16.56 -17.94 15.25
C LEU A 54 15.67 -19.14 15.53
N VAL A 55 15.41 -19.39 16.79
CA VAL A 55 14.57 -20.45 17.30
C VAL A 55 13.58 -19.82 18.27
N VAL A 56 12.34 -20.30 18.24
CA VAL A 56 11.32 -19.86 19.18
C VAL A 56 11.66 -20.31 20.60
N SER A 57 11.13 -19.63 21.62
CA SER A 57 11.40 -19.98 23.00
C SER A 57 10.96 -21.41 23.31
N ASN A 58 11.77 -22.10 24.11
CA ASN A 58 11.52 -23.45 24.60
C ASN A 58 10.57 -23.54 25.81
N ASN A 59 9.99 -22.40 26.22
CA ASN A 59 9.09 -22.31 27.37
C ASN A 59 9.69 -22.89 28.66
N GLN A 60 10.99 -22.74 28.84
CA GLN A 60 11.68 -23.05 30.10
C GLN A 60 11.81 -21.80 30.96
N SER A 61 11.99 -22.02 32.27
CA SER A 61 12.31 -20.94 33.21
C SER A 61 13.56 -20.21 32.77
N ILE A 62 13.54 -18.90 32.91
CA ILE A 62 14.60 -18.03 32.43
C ILE A 62 15.53 -17.66 33.58
N ASN A 63 16.84 -17.73 33.33
CA ASN A 63 17.83 -17.18 34.24
C ASN A 63 18.12 -15.74 33.81
N ASP A 64 17.99 -14.82 34.76
CA ASP A 64 18.32 -13.41 34.57
C ASP A 64 19.35 -13.02 35.62
N ASN A 65 20.62 -13.21 35.27
CA ASN A 65 21.75 -12.87 36.13
C ASN A 65 21.65 -13.50 37.54
N GLY A 66 21.34 -14.79 37.59
CA GLY A 66 21.16 -15.55 38.85
C GLY A 66 19.74 -15.53 39.41
N THR A 67 18.83 -14.71 38.86
CA THR A 67 17.41 -14.73 39.24
C THR A 67 16.62 -15.64 38.31
N THR A 68 16.01 -16.70 38.85
CA THR A 68 15.04 -17.51 38.11
C THR A 68 13.73 -16.75 37.96
N ARG A 69 13.23 -16.61 36.73
CA ARG A 69 11.91 -16.02 36.46
C ARG A 69 11.02 -17.01 35.70
N ASN A 70 9.73 -16.70 35.68
CA ASN A 70 8.71 -17.51 35.01
C ASN A 70 9.07 -17.79 33.55
N PRO A 71 8.72 -18.98 33.03
CA PRO A 71 8.91 -19.32 31.63
C PRO A 71 8.36 -18.28 30.66
N VAL A 72 9.01 -18.19 29.51
CA VAL A 72 8.55 -17.38 28.38
C VAL A 72 7.92 -18.32 27.35
N PRO A 73 6.59 -18.34 27.19
CA PRO A 73 5.96 -19.23 26.22
C PRO A 73 6.39 -18.92 24.80
N THR A 74 6.46 -19.96 23.96
CA THR A 74 6.70 -19.87 22.52
C THR A 74 5.76 -18.87 21.84
N TYR A 75 4.47 -18.99 22.14
CA TYR A 75 3.40 -18.07 21.73
C TYR A 75 2.55 -17.73 22.95
N SER A 76 2.18 -16.45 23.12
CA SER A 76 1.23 -16.05 24.16
C SER A 76 0.54 -14.73 23.84
N SER A 77 -0.62 -14.48 24.46
CA SER A 77 -1.27 -13.16 24.41
C SER A 77 -0.40 -12.03 24.94
N LYS A 78 0.46 -12.35 25.93
CA LYS A 78 1.36 -11.39 26.57
C LYS A 78 2.53 -11.02 25.65
N TYR A 79 3.26 -12.02 25.17
CA TYR A 79 4.54 -11.80 24.47
C TYR A 79 4.46 -11.92 22.94
N GLY A 80 3.35 -12.44 22.41
CA GLY A 80 3.33 -12.93 21.03
C GLY A 80 4.30 -14.11 20.88
N MET A 81 5.02 -14.13 19.76
CA MET A 81 6.14 -15.05 19.53
C MET A 81 7.41 -14.54 20.20
N ALA A 82 7.97 -15.33 21.10
CA ALA A 82 9.30 -15.09 21.67
C ALA A 82 10.34 -15.94 20.94
N PHE A 83 11.48 -15.34 20.55
CA PHE A 83 12.53 -16.04 19.80
C PHE A 83 13.93 -15.46 20.05
N ALA A 84 14.94 -16.28 19.78
CA ALA A 84 16.35 -15.99 20.05
C ALA A 84 17.29 -16.86 19.18
N PRO A 85 18.61 -16.60 19.11
CA PRO A 85 19.53 -17.35 18.26
C PRO A 85 19.99 -18.68 18.85
N ALA A 86 19.81 -18.88 20.16
CA ALA A 86 20.15 -20.14 20.81
C ALA A 86 19.36 -21.30 20.23
N ALA A 87 20.07 -22.35 19.80
CA ALA A 87 19.48 -23.49 19.10
C ALA A 87 18.48 -24.28 19.97
N ASP A 88 18.67 -24.28 21.28
CA ASP A 88 17.80 -24.91 22.27
C ASP A 88 16.60 -24.04 22.68
N GLY A 89 16.47 -22.83 22.12
CA GLY A 89 15.41 -21.88 22.45
C GLY A 89 15.54 -21.19 23.81
N SER A 90 16.71 -21.26 24.46
CA SER A 90 16.95 -20.70 25.82
C SER A 90 17.09 -19.18 25.89
N GLY A 91 17.22 -18.50 24.75
CA GLY A 91 17.34 -17.04 24.68
C GLY A 91 18.67 -16.54 24.13
N TRP A 92 18.84 -15.23 24.13
CA TRP A 92 20.10 -14.53 23.84
C TRP A 92 20.96 -14.48 25.10
N ASN A 93 22.17 -15.02 25.03
CA ASN A 93 23.22 -14.89 26.04
C ASN A 93 24.57 -14.56 25.38
N SER A 94 25.61 -14.26 26.18
CA SER A 94 26.95 -13.93 25.66
C SER A 94 27.71 -15.15 25.12
N SER A 95 27.25 -16.37 25.40
CA SER A 95 27.93 -17.64 25.08
C SER A 95 27.49 -18.23 23.74
N LEU A 96 26.34 -17.80 23.20
CA LEU A 96 25.71 -18.36 22.03
C LEU A 96 25.74 -17.36 20.87
N ASN A 97 26.10 -17.85 19.68
CA ASN A 97 26.39 -17.11 18.45
C ASN A 97 25.19 -16.32 17.89
N GLY A 98 24.77 -15.27 18.59
CA GLY A 98 23.84 -14.26 18.10
C GLY A 98 24.53 -13.19 17.22
N PRO A 99 23.76 -12.27 16.63
CA PRO A 99 24.27 -11.15 15.85
C PRO A 99 25.00 -10.08 16.70
N GLY A 100 25.07 -10.24 18.03
CA GLY A 100 25.58 -9.23 18.93
C GLY A 100 24.72 -7.96 18.94
N GLY A 101 25.34 -6.82 19.25
CA GLY A 101 24.68 -5.51 19.28
C GLY A 101 24.41 -4.89 17.91
N THR A 102 24.67 -5.59 16.80
CA THR A 102 24.53 -5.05 15.44
C THR A 102 23.64 -5.96 14.61
N VAL A 103 22.64 -5.37 13.94
CA VAL A 103 21.74 -6.13 13.04
C VAL A 103 22.54 -6.86 11.96
N ASN A 104 22.19 -8.13 11.71
CA ASN A 104 22.90 -8.99 10.78
C ASN A 104 21.91 -9.72 9.87
N ARG A 105 22.17 -9.70 8.55
CA ARG A 105 21.29 -10.31 7.54
C ARG A 105 21.14 -11.83 7.65
N ARG A 106 21.92 -12.50 8.51
CA ARG A 106 21.83 -13.95 8.75
C ARG A 106 20.79 -14.34 9.80
N PHE A 107 20.29 -13.39 10.60
CA PHE A 107 19.37 -13.62 11.71
C PHE A 107 18.06 -12.89 11.44
N TYR A 108 17.04 -13.61 11.00
CA TYR A 108 15.76 -12.98 10.63
C TYR A 108 14.54 -13.84 10.86
N VAL A 109 13.42 -13.15 11.01
CA VAL A 109 12.08 -13.69 10.81
C VAL A 109 11.59 -13.19 9.44
N GLN A 110 11.13 -14.10 8.59
CA GLN A 110 10.64 -13.77 7.24
C GLN A 110 9.15 -14.04 7.15
N PHE A 111 8.41 -13.06 6.63
CA PHE A 111 7.01 -13.16 6.24
C PHE A 111 6.90 -13.11 4.71
N ASN A 112 5.97 -13.86 4.16
CA ASN A 112 5.73 -13.91 2.72
C ASN A 112 4.29 -13.48 2.42
N VAL A 113 4.14 -12.58 1.45
CA VAL A 113 2.87 -12.25 0.82
C VAL A 113 2.88 -12.80 -0.60
N THR A 114 2.06 -13.82 -0.82
CA THR A 114 1.95 -14.51 -2.11
C THR A 114 0.55 -14.27 -2.66
N PRO A 115 0.40 -13.50 -3.75
CA PRO A 115 -0.89 -13.34 -4.41
C PRO A 115 -1.42 -14.70 -4.88
N THR A 116 -2.73 -14.90 -4.81
CA THR A 116 -3.40 -16.04 -5.44
C THR A 116 -3.24 -15.97 -6.96
N THR A 117 -3.29 -17.11 -7.65
CA THR A 117 -3.15 -17.20 -9.11
C THR A 117 -4.06 -16.18 -9.82
N GLY A 118 -3.49 -15.43 -10.77
CA GLY A 118 -4.21 -14.39 -11.53
C GLY A 118 -4.45 -13.08 -10.78
N SER A 119 -4.03 -12.97 -9.51
CA SER A 119 -4.19 -11.74 -8.72
C SER A 119 -2.96 -10.84 -8.76
N THR A 120 -3.23 -9.54 -8.75
CA THR A 120 -2.25 -8.48 -8.48
C THR A 120 -2.64 -7.78 -7.19
N VAL A 121 -1.68 -7.65 -6.28
CA VAL A 121 -1.89 -7.01 -4.99
C VAL A 121 -0.85 -5.92 -4.76
N ARG A 122 -1.22 -4.90 -3.97
CA ARG A 122 -0.29 -3.85 -3.54
C ARG A 122 -0.14 -3.88 -2.03
N VAL A 123 1.10 -3.76 -1.57
CA VAL A 123 1.47 -3.77 -0.15
C VAL A 123 2.12 -2.44 0.22
N ASP A 124 1.56 -1.75 1.21
CA ASP A 124 2.01 -0.40 1.58
C ASP A 124 2.64 -0.35 2.95
N SER A 125 2.18 -1.22 3.86
CA SER A 125 2.55 -1.12 5.26
C SER A 125 2.77 -2.47 5.89
N LEU A 126 3.84 -2.55 6.68
CA LEU A 126 4.07 -3.57 7.68
C LEU A 126 3.84 -2.91 9.05
N ILE A 127 2.92 -3.46 9.83
CA ILE A 127 2.67 -3.05 11.20
C ILE A 127 3.00 -4.23 12.09
N ALA A 128 3.77 -4.01 13.15
CA ALA A 128 4.16 -5.08 14.06
C ALA A 128 4.35 -4.54 15.47
N ASN A 129 3.95 -5.35 16.46
CA ASN A 129 4.29 -5.09 17.85
C ASN A 129 5.59 -5.82 18.17
N THR A 130 6.67 -5.10 18.49
CA THR A 130 7.96 -5.73 18.78
C THR A 130 8.80 -4.98 19.80
N MET A 131 9.48 -5.73 20.69
CA MET A 131 10.36 -5.25 21.77
C MET A 131 11.37 -6.35 22.14
N PHE A 132 12.32 -6.04 23.04
CA PHE A 132 13.16 -7.04 23.68
C PHE A 132 12.75 -7.31 25.13
N LEU A 133 12.79 -8.57 25.54
CA LEU A 133 12.58 -8.98 26.92
C LEU A 133 13.91 -8.95 27.68
N LEU A 134 13.93 -8.23 28.81
CA LEU A 134 15.00 -8.15 29.81
C LEU A 134 16.33 -7.54 29.34
N THR A 135 16.40 -6.94 28.15
CA THR A 135 17.58 -6.17 27.71
C THR A 135 17.18 -4.89 26.99
N SER A 136 17.94 -3.82 27.22
CA SER A 136 17.92 -2.54 26.50
C SER A 136 19.25 -2.27 25.80
N SER A 137 20.20 -3.21 25.87
CA SER A 137 21.54 -3.03 25.34
C SER A 137 21.58 -3.37 23.85
N ASN A 138 21.82 -2.35 23.02
CA ASN A 138 21.97 -2.47 21.56
C ASN A 138 20.82 -3.23 20.88
N THR A 139 19.60 -2.98 21.36
CA THR A 139 18.37 -3.61 20.89
C THR A 139 17.91 -2.93 19.61
N PHE A 140 18.15 -3.56 18.46
CA PHE A 140 17.85 -2.98 17.16
C PHE A 140 17.02 -3.89 16.28
N LEU A 141 16.27 -3.26 15.36
CA LEU A 141 15.51 -3.87 14.29
C LEU A 141 15.86 -3.22 12.96
N ALA A 142 16.27 -4.03 11.99
CA ALA A 142 16.30 -3.66 10.58
C ALA A 142 15.19 -4.42 9.84
N VAL A 143 14.68 -3.85 8.76
CA VAL A 143 13.63 -4.44 7.95
C VAL A 143 13.94 -4.22 6.47
N ALA A 144 13.92 -5.30 5.71
CA ALA A 144 14.06 -5.25 4.27
C ALA A 144 13.02 -6.14 3.60
N TYR A 145 12.72 -5.86 2.34
CA TYR A 145 11.82 -6.65 1.52
C TYR A 145 12.43 -6.95 0.13
N SER A 146 11.88 -7.96 -0.53
CA SER A 146 12.36 -8.46 -1.81
C SER A 146 11.25 -9.17 -2.57
N LYS A 147 11.24 -9.05 -3.91
CA LYS A 147 10.37 -9.83 -4.80
C LYS A 147 11.05 -11.09 -5.35
N SER A 148 12.38 -11.18 -5.28
CA SER A 148 13.17 -12.35 -5.70
C SER A 148 13.49 -13.35 -4.58
N GLY A 149 13.00 -13.12 -3.35
CA GLY A 149 13.39 -13.92 -2.20
C GLY A 149 14.82 -13.64 -1.70
N PHE A 150 15.31 -12.42 -1.94
CA PHE A 150 16.65 -11.91 -1.64
C PHE A 150 17.76 -12.60 -2.43
N VAL A 151 17.47 -12.98 -3.68
CA VAL A 151 18.46 -13.53 -4.61
C VAL A 151 19.12 -12.40 -5.41
N SER A 152 18.34 -11.49 -5.96
CA SER A 152 18.83 -10.39 -6.83
C SER A 152 18.33 -9.01 -6.41
N ASP A 153 17.36 -8.91 -5.50
CA ASP A 153 16.87 -7.64 -4.96
C ASP A 153 16.79 -7.67 -3.43
N SER A 154 17.06 -6.52 -2.81
CA SER A 154 16.88 -6.28 -1.39
C SER A 154 16.68 -4.79 -1.21
N THR A 155 15.55 -4.40 -0.64
CA THR A 155 15.26 -2.99 -0.36
C THR A 155 14.98 -2.81 1.12
N THR A 156 15.77 -1.96 1.77
CA THR A 156 15.56 -1.57 3.16
C THR A 156 14.38 -0.62 3.29
N ILE A 157 13.66 -0.72 4.42
CA ILE A 157 12.59 0.23 4.72
C ILE A 157 13.22 1.57 5.10
N THR A 158 12.84 2.62 4.38
CA THR A 158 13.37 3.97 4.59
C THR A 158 12.45 4.87 5.45
N GLY A 159 11.20 4.47 5.66
CA GLY A 159 10.21 5.28 6.37
C GLY A 159 9.24 4.48 7.23
N GLY A 160 8.77 5.11 8.30
CA GLY A 160 7.86 4.52 9.27
C GLY A 160 7.66 5.40 10.50
N LYS A 161 6.89 4.89 11.45
CA LYS A 161 6.57 5.52 12.72
C LYS A 161 6.82 4.57 13.89
N SER A 162 7.56 5.07 14.89
CA SER A 162 7.72 4.43 16.19
C SER A 162 6.41 4.49 17.01
N PRO A 163 6.34 3.83 18.16
CA PRO A 163 5.21 3.97 19.09
C PRO A 163 4.97 5.40 19.56
N SER A 164 6.02 6.21 19.66
CA SER A 164 5.95 7.63 20.03
C SER A 164 5.58 8.56 18.87
N GLY A 165 5.36 8.04 17.66
CA GLY A 165 5.07 8.83 16.46
C GLY A 165 6.29 9.44 15.76
N ASN A 166 7.50 9.18 16.27
CA ASN A 166 8.74 9.63 15.64
C ASN A 166 8.98 8.87 14.33
N THR A 167 9.60 9.53 13.36
CA THR A 167 10.02 8.89 12.12
C THR A 167 11.11 7.87 12.39
N VAL A 168 10.99 6.70 11.79
CA VAL A 168 11.99 5.63 11.87
C VAL A 168 12.29 5.08 10.48
N GLY A 169 13.50 4.56 10.32
CA GLY A 169 13.94 3.79 9.18
C GLY A 169 14.53 2.46 9.64
N GLY A 170 14.43 1.42 8.83
CA GLY A 170 14.84 0.05 9.18
C GLY A 170 16.06 -0.42 8.41
N GLY A 171 17.08 0.43 8.22
CA GLY A 171 18.28 0.06 7.47
C GLY A 171 19.34 -0.64 8.31
N PHE A 172 20.51 -0.83 7.70
CA PHE A 172 21.67 -1.48 8.31
C PHE A 172 22.81 -0.48 8.48
N PRO A 173 23.49 -0.46 9.63
CA PRO A 173 24.67 0.39 9.83
C PRO A 173 25.82 -0.06 8.93
N ALA A 174 26.76 0.86 8.69
CA ALA A 174 28.02 0.51 8.05
C ALA A 174 28.79 -0.49 8.92
N THR A 175 29.52 -1.38 8.27
CA THR A 175 30.48 -2.30 8.90
C THR A 175 31.87 -2.01 8.34
N ALA A 176 32.91 -2.65 8.89
CA ALA A 176 34.27 -2.51 8.36
C ALA A 176 34.37 -2.88 6.86
N THR A 177 33.49 -3.75 6.37
CA THR A 177 33.56 -4.31 5.00
C THR A 177 32.43 -3.88 4.09
N LEU A 178 31.38 -3.22 4.60
CA LEU A 178 30.21 -2.82 3.81
C LEU A 178 29.73 -1.44 4.24
N PRO A 179 29.36 -0.56 3.29
CA PRO A 179 28.72 0.71 3.62
C PRO A 179 27.36 0.47 4.29
N ALA A 180 26.82 1.53 4.91
CA ALA A 180 25.45 1.51 5.42
C ALA A 180 24.46 1.22 4.27
N ASP A 181 23.41 0.47 4.56
CA ASP A 181 22.30 0.22 3.63
C ASP A 181 21.03 0.84 4.21
N GLY A 182 20.67 2.01 3.69
CA GLY A 182 19.50 2.75 4.15
C GLY A 182 19.74 3.52 5.45
N PRO A 183 18.66 3.91 6.15
CA PRO A 183 18.74 4.68 7.39
C PRO A 183 19.29 3.86 8.57
N ALA A 184 19.57 4.52 9.70
CA ALA A 184 19.93 3.84 10.94
C ALA A 184 18.87 2.79 11.33
N PRO A 185 19.25 1.66 11.94
CA PRO A 185 18.30 0.65 12.39
C PRO A 185 17.39 1.20 13.50
N ILE A 186 16.21 0.61 13.64
CA ILE A 186 15.20 1.02 14.61
C ILE A 186 15.63 0.58 16.01
N ALA A 187 15.81 1.52 16.93
CA ALA A 187 15.99 1.19 18.34
C ALA A 187 14.69 0.62 18.95
N LEU A 188 14.81 -0.55 19.56
CA LEU A 188 13.71 -1.22 20.24
C LEU A 188 13.80 -1.00 21.75
N SER A 189 12.66 -0.73 22.37
CA SER A 189 12.54 -0.63 23.81
C SER A 189 12.55 -2.01 24.49
N GLN A 190 12.84 -2.02 25.79
CA GLN A 190 12.82 -3.20 26.65
C GLN A 190 11.45 -3.37 27.36
N VAL A 191 11.05 -4.63 27.56
CA VAL A 191 10.05 -5.03 28.58
C VAL A 191 10.69 -5.95 29.63
N ASN A 192 10.06 -6.04 30.78
CA ASN A 192 10.35 -7.05 31.80
C ASN A 192 9.33 -8.20 31.72
N THR A 193 9.41 -9.16 32.64
CA THR A 193 8.49 -10.29 32.70
C THR A 193 7.12 -9.95 33.29
N THR A 194 6.88 -8.73 33.77
CA THR A 194 5.61 -8.34 34.40
C THR A 194 4.70 -7.60 33.42
N THR A 195 5.24 -6.79 32.50
CA THR A 195 4.47 -6.00 31.52
C THR A 195 4.25 -6.75 30.20
N GLY A 196 3.04 -6.70 29.64
CA GLY A 196 2.65 -7.38 28.39
C GLY A 196 2.39 -6.47 27.19
N ASN A 197 2.59 -5.16 27.34
CA ASN A 197 2.36 -4.20 26.28
C ASN A 197 3.62 -4.09 25.42
N ILE A 198 3.53 -4.64 24.20
CA ILE A 198 4.61 -4.57 23.21
C ILE A 198 4.38 -3.37 22.30
N ALA A 199 5.43 -2.59 22.07
CA ALA A 199 5.47 -1.40 21.24
C ALA A 199 5.07 -1.65 19.77
N THR A 200 4.12 -0.87 19.24
CA THR A 200 3.68 -0.92 17.83
C THR A 200 4.52 -0.03 16.93
N TYR A 201 5.11 -0.63 15.90
CA TYR A 201 5.81 0.06 14.81
C TYR A 201 4.98 -0.03 13.54
N ARG A 202 4.96 1.06 12.76
CA ARG A 202 4.25 1.16 11.47
C ARG A 202 5.25 1.54 10.39
N LEU A 203 5.58 0.59 9.53
CA LEU A 203 6.67 0.69 8.56
C LEU A 203 6.10 0.78 7.15
N ALA A 204 6.56 1.75 6.37
CA ALA A 204 6.10 1.96 5.00
C ALA A 204 6.96 1.16 4.02
N LEU A 205 6.33 0.33 3.18
CA LEU A 205 7.01 -0.35 2.09
C LEU A 205 6.98 0.56 0.85
N ASN A 206 8.16 0.94 0.36
CA ASN A 206 8.30 1.84 -0.78
C ASN A 206 7.50 3.16 -0.61
N ASN A 207 7.51 3.72 0.60
CA ASN A 207 6.83 4.98 0.95
C ASN A 207 5.35 4.99 0.52
N ALA A 208 4.89 6.09 -0.08
CA ALA A 208 3.53 6.22 -0.60
C ALA A 208 3.28 5.38 -1.86
N ALA A 209 4.33 4.95 -2.57
CA ALA A 209 4.18 4.20 -3.80
C ALA A 209 3.73 2.75 -3.53
N GLY A 210 4.12 2.15 -2.40
CA GLY A 210 3.81 0.76 -2.11
C GLY A 210 4.59 -0.21 -3.01
N VAL A 211 4.37 -1.50 -2.78
CA VAL A 211 5.00 -2.58 -3.56
C VAL A 211 3.90 -3.38 -4.24
N THR A 212 3.83 -3.32 -5.57
CA THR A 212 2.94 -4.15 -6.37
C THR A 212 3.58 -5.51 -6.62
N VAL A 213 2.80 -6.57 -6.40
CA VAL A 213 3.20 -7.97 -6.52
C VAL A 213 2.13 -8.69 -7.34
N THR A 214 2.54 -9.33 -8.43
CA THR A 214 1.64 -10.07 -9.32
C THR A 214 1.97 -11.55 -9.25
N ALA A 215 0.98 -12.43 -9.13
CA ALA A 215 1.22 -13.87 -9.18
C ALA A 215 2.04 -14.25 -10.46
N PRO A 216 3.05 -15.13 -10.35
CA PRO A 216 3.41 -15.97 -9.20
C PRO A 216 4.47 -15.36 -8.26
N GLN A 217 4.76 -14.06 -8.36
CA GLN A 217 5.75 -13.41 -7.49
C GLN A 217 5.35 -13.50 -6.02
N THR A 218 6.34 -13.52 -5.14
CA THR A 218 6.13 -13.46 -3.69
C THR A 218 6.93 -12.29 -3.13
N LEU A 219 6.27 -11.44 -2.35
CA LEU A 219 6.96 -10.43 -1.56
C LEU A 219 7.43 -11.05 -0.25
N SER A 220 8.74 -11.18 -0.13
CA SER A 220 9.40 -11.61 1.11
C SER A 220 9.78 -10.39 1.94
N ILE A 221 9.42 -10.37 3.22
CA ILE A 221 9.73 -9.29 4.16
C ILE A 221 10.51 -9.90 5.32
N ARG A 222 11.75 -9.45 5.54
CA ARG A 222 12.63 -9.93 6.62
C ARG A 222 12.78 -8.87 7.71
N LEU A 223 12.56 -9.28 8.96
CA LEU A 223 12.82 -8.51 10.16
C LEU A 223 14.08 -9.07 10.81
N TYR A 224 15.09 -8.22 10.99
CA TYR A 224 16.41 -8.58 11.49
C TYR A 224 16.59 -7.98 12.89
N TYR A 225 16.89 -8.84 13.86
CA TYR A 225 16.97 -8.46 15.27
C TYR A 225 18.40 -8.53 15.76
N SER A 226 18.78 -7.61 16.66
CA SER A 226 20.02 -7.69 17.40
C SER A 226 19.85 -7.17 18.82
N CYS A 227 20.63 -7.73 19.75
CA CYS A 227 20.83 -7.18 21.09
C CYS A 227 22.20 -7.62 21.60
N SER A 228 22.81 -6.78 22.43
CA SER A 228 23.93 -7.21 23.26
C SER A 228 23.40 -7.96 24.48
N ALA A 229 23.99 -9.12 24.74
CA ALA A 229 23.82 -9.84 25.99
C ALA A 229 25.20 -9.98 26.64
N ASN A 230 25.38 -9.40 27.82
CA ASN A 230 26.68 -9.35 28.50
C ASN A 230 26.86 -10.48 29.53
N ALA A 231 25.83 -11.29 29.76
CA ALA A 231 25.86 -12.37 30.73
C ALA A 231 25.64 -13.73 30.05
N ALA A 232 26.49 -14.70 30.40
CA ALA A 232 26.47 -16.07 29.87
C ALA A 232 25.18 -16.82 30.22
N ASN A 233 24.56 -16.45 31.34
CA ASN A 233 23.35 -17.08 31.86
C ASN A 233 22.07 -16.25 31.62
N ALA A 234 22.12 -15.18 30.82
CA ALA A 234 20.93 -14.37 30.55
C ALA A 234 20.03 -15.05 29.51
N SER A 235 18.72 -15.09 29.75
CA SER A 235 17.74 -15.47 28.73
C SER A 235 17.01 -14.23 28.23
N ARG A 236 17.46 -13.67 27.10
CA ARG A 236 16.81 -12.54 26.42
C ARG A 236 16.04 -13.00 25.19
N TYR A 237 14.94 -12.33 24.86
CA TYR A 237 14.14 -12.69 23.69
C TYR A 237 13.73 -11.45 22.93
N ALA A 238 13.78 -11.55 21.60
CA ALA A 238 12.98 -10.65 20.77
C ALA A 238 11.53 -11.12 20.84
N LEU A 239 10.62 -10.17 20.97
CA LEU A 239 9.17 -10.39 21.04
C LEU A 239 8.54 -9.85 19.77
N LEU A 240 7.64 -10.62 19.15
CA LEU A 240 6.90 -10.20 17.96
C LEU A 240 5.44 -10.62 18.07
N LYS A 241 4.54 -9.65 17.94
CA LYS A 241 3.10 -9.86 18.09
C LYS A 241 2.34 -9.03 17.06
N ASP A 242 1.17 -9.52 16.65
CA ASP A 242 0.21 -8.79 15.81
C ASP A 242 0.86 -8.19 14.54
N VAL A 243 1.51 -9.05 13.74
CA VAL A 243 2.12 -8.64 12.48
C VAL A 243 1.03 -8.52 11.42
N LEU A 244 0.87 -7.31 10.89
CA LEU A 244 -0.14 -6.98 9.88
C LEU A 244 0.56 -6.40 8.65
N VAL A 245 0.33 -7.03 7.51
CA VAL A 245 0.68 -6.46 6.21
C VAL A 245 -0.60 -5.95 5.55
N LYS A 246 -0.61 -4.68 5.14
CA LYS A 246 -1.80 -4.08 4.54
C LYS A 246 -1.51 -3.11 3.41
N SER A 247 -2.56 -2.81 2.65
CA SER A 247 -2.62 -1.65 1.75
C SER A 247 -3.50 -0.54 2.33
N THR A 248 -3.15 0.70 2.03
CA THR A 248 -3.98 1.89 2.23
C THR A 248 -4.70 2.32 0.96
N GLN A 249 -4.53 1.60 -0.16
CA GLN A 249 -5.29 1.87 -1.37
C GLN A 249 -6.78 1.69 -1.08
N ARG A 250 -7.51 2.80 -1.16
CA ARG A 250 -8.95 2.77 -1.21
C ARG A 250 -9.31 2.13 -2.54
N LEU A 251 -9.97 0.98 -2.52
CA LEU A 251 -10.63 0.46 -3.71
C LEU A 251 -11.56 1.58 -4.20
N VAL A 252 -11.27 2.13 -5.37
CA VAL A 252 -12.21 2.98 -6.08
C VAL A 252 -13.24 2.02 -6.67
N THR A 253 -14.18 1.57 -5.83
CA THR A 253 -15.27 0.66 -6.24
C THR A 253 -16.32 1.34 -7.12
N GLY A 254 -16.09 2.60 -7.47
CA GLY A 254 -16.78 3.27 -8.56
C GLY A 254 -15.87 4.35 -9.13
N THR A 255 -15.51 4.23 -10.39
CA THR A 255 -15.69 5.42 -11.21
C THR A 255 -17.17 5.74 -11.08
N LYS A 256 -17.51 6.99 -10.77
CA LYS A 256 -18.86 7.44 -11.05
C LYS A 256 -19.00 7.11 -12.53
N VAL A 257 -19.70 6.03 -12.89
CA VAL A 257 -20.31 5.92 -14.22
C VAL A 257 -20.92 7.29 -14.35
N PRO A 258 -20.52 8.13 -15.32
CA PRO A 258 -21.24 9.36 -15.55
C PRO A 258 -22.67 8.87 -15.60
N LYS A 259 -23.49 9.22 -14.58
CA LYS A 259 -24.91 8.94 -14.64
C LYS A 259 -25.23 9.39 -16.03
N ALA A 260 -25.69 8.48 -16.90
CA ALA A 260 -26.10 8.86 -18.23
C ALA A 260 -27.16 9.92 -17.95
N THR A 261 -26.74 11.18 -17.99
CA THR A 261 -27.60 12.31 -17.72
C THR A 261 -28.54 12.19 -18.89
N ALA A 262 -29.81 11.88 -18.64
CA ALA A 262 -30.81 12.20 -19.62
C ALA A 262 -30.54 13.67 -20.01
N GLY A 263 -30.23 14.04 -21.24
CA GLY A 263 -29.83 13.31 -22.43
C GLY A 263 -29.69 14.40 -23.48
N LEU A 264 -28.52 15.04 -23.56
CA LEU A 264 -28.32 16.11 -24.55
C LEU A 264 -28.11 15.47 -25.93
N ALA A 265 -29.22 15.25 -26.64
CA ALA A 265 -29.19 14.78 -28.01
C ALA A 265 -29.27 15.97 -28.97
N VAL A 266 -28.43 15.95 -30.01
CA VAL A 266 -28.37 16.97 -31.05
C VAL A 266 -28.71 16.29 -32.37
N TYR A 267 -29.76 16.75 -33.06
CA TYR A 267 -30.18 16.18 -34.35
C TYR A 267 -30.66 17.25 -35.34
N PRO A 268 -30.36 17.09 -36.64
CA PRO A 268 -29.45 16.09 -37.19
C PRO A 268 -27.98 16.38 -36.79
N ASN A 269 -27.14 15.34 -36.83
CA ASN A 269 -25.70 15.46 -36.63
C ASN A 269 -25.01 14.41 -37.51
N PRO A 270 -24.41 14.78 -38.66
CA PRO A 270 -24.08 16.14 -39.09
C PRO A 270 -25.29 17.06 -39.38
N VAL A 271 -25.10 18.37 -39.20
CA VAL A 271 -26.14 19.40 -39.41
C VAL A 271 -25.81 20.30 -40.60
N GLN A 272 -26.84 20.73 -41.33
CA GLN A 272 -26.77 21.82 -42.30
C GLN A 272 -27.16 23.13 -41.60
N ASP A 273 -28.42 23.58 -41.70
CA ASP A 273 -28.79 24.92 -41.26
C ASP A 273 -29.66 24.97 -40.00
N LYS A 274 -30.26 23.83 -39.61
CA LYS A 274 -31.16 23.74 -38.47
C LYS A 274 -30.78 22.56 -37.58
N LEU A 275 -30.42 22.87 -36.34
CA LEU A 275 -30.16 21.91 -35.29
C LEU A 275 -31.34 21.87 -34.32
N THR A 276 -31.72 20.68 -33.86
CA THR A 276 -32.61 20.51 -32.71
C THR A 276 -31.82 19.94 -31.54
N VAL A 277 -31.93 20.60 -30.39
CA VAL A 277 -31.26 20.18 -29.15
C VAL A 277 -32.31 19.68 -28.19
N ASN A 278 -32.31 18.37 -27.92
CA ASN A 278 -33.13 17.77 -26.87
C ASN A 278 -32.46 17.92 -25.52
N HIS A 279 -33.22 18.38 -24.53
CA HIS A 279 -32.75 18.63 -23.18
C HIS A 279 -33.87 18.33 -22.17
N GLU A 280 -33.54 18.26 -20.89
CA GLU A 280 -34.56 18.16 -19.85
C GLU A 280 -35.39 19.45 -19.78
N ALA A 281 -36.68 19.31 -19.44
CA ALA A 281 -37.55 20.45 -19.20
C ALA A 281 -37.18 21.11 -17.87
N THR A 282 -36.88 22.40 -17.91
CA THR A 282 -36.58 23.21 -16.71
C THR A 282 -37.68 24.25 -16.47
N ARG A 283 -38.00 24.50 -15.19
CA ARG A 283 -38.98 25.54 -14.82
C ARG A 283 -38.48 26.96 -15.13
N THR A 284 -37.15 27.13 -15.16
CA THR A 284 -36.46 28.37 -15.51
C THR A 284 -35.85 28.25 -16.90
N ALA A 285 -35.55 29.39 -17.53
CA ALA A 285 -34.88 29.40 -18.82
C ALA A 285 -33.42 28.95 -18.67
N ALA A 286 -33.03 27.90 -19.40
CA ALA A 286 -31.65 27.44 -19.49
C ALA A 286 -30.95 28.01 -20.75
N ARG A 287 -29.62 27.93 -20.82
CA ARG A 287 -28.83 28.39 -21.96
C ARG A 287 -28.26 27.23 -22.76
N ILE A 288 -28.24 27.37 -24.08
CA ILE A 288 -27.48 26.51 -24.98
C ILE A 288 -26.32 27.32 -25.55
N ASN A 289 -25.10 26.94 -25.26
CA ASN A 289 -23.88 27.57 -25.78
C ASN A 289 -23.25 26.68 -26.85
N VAL A 290 -22.75 27.27 -27.92
CA VAL A 290 -21.99 26.55 -28.96
C VAL A 290 -20.55 27.06 -28.92
N TYR A 291 -19.60 26.13 -28.85
CA TYR A 291 -18.18 26.41 -28.81
C TYR A 291 -17.47 25.82 -30.03
N ALA A 292 -16.56 26.57 -30.62
CA ALA A 292 -15.62 26.05 -31.61
C ALA A 292 -14.67 25.01 -30.99
N ALA A 293 -13.98 24.23 -31.83
CA ALA A 293 -12.96 23.27 -31.38
C ALA A 293 -11.82 23.90 -30.54
N THR A 294 -11.59 25.21 -30.66
CA THR A 294 -10.64 25.97 -29.86
C THR A 294 -11.15 26.34 -28.46
N GLY A 295 -12.41 26.05 -28.14
CA GLY A 295 -13.07 26.45 -26.89
C GLY A 295 -13.69 27.86 -26.91
N GLN A 296 -13.58 28.59 -28.02
CA GLN A 296 -14.23 29.89 -28.17
C GLN A 296 -15.75 29.72 -28.31
N LYS A 297 -16.54 30.46 -27.51
CA LYS A 297 -17.99 30.52 -27.64
C LYS A 297 -18.38 31.29 -28.90
N VAL A 298 -19.08 30.64 -29.83
CA VAL A 298 -19.48 31.20 -31.13
C VAL A 298 -20.96 31.56 -31.20
N ALA A 299 -21.81 30.92 -30.38
CA ALA A 299 -23.23 31.25 -30.30
C ALA A 299 -23.81 30.94 -28.90
N SER A 300 -24.93 31.57 -28.56
CA SER A 300 -25.65 31.33 -27.31
C SER A 300 -27.15 31.55 -27.52
N PHE A 301 -27.95 30.59 -27.06
CA PHE A 301 -29.40 30.54 -27.20
C PHE A 301 -30.05 30.35 -25.84
N VAL A 302 -31.30 30.79 -25.70
CA VAL A 302 -32.09 30.62 -24.47
C VAL A 302 -33.22 29.66 -24.75
N THR A 303 -33.34 28.64 -23.91
CA THR A 303 -34.42 27.65 -23.98
C THR A 303 -35.70 28.22 -23.37
N ARG A 304 -36.84 27.72 -23.83
CA ARG A 304 -38.13 28.08 -23.25
C ARG A 304 -38.37 27.26 -21.98
N PRO A 305 -38.90 27.84 -20.90
CA PRO A 305 -39.31 27.06 -19.73
C PRO A 305 -40.29 25.94 -20.09
N ASN A 306 -40.14 24.79 -19.44
CA ASN A 306 -40.95 23.59 -19.58
C ASN A 306 -40.96 22.97 -21.00
N THR A 307 -39.96 23.23 -21.85
CA THR A 307 -39.77 22.51 -23.12
C THR A 307 -38.64 21.48 -23.03
N THR A 308 -38.75 20.42 -23.81
CA THR A 308 -37.74 19.33 -23.89
C THR A 308 -36.87 19.42 -25.13
N GLU A 309 -37.11 20.41 -25.99
CA GLU A 309 -36.33 20.65 -27.19
C GLU A 309 -36.22 22.15 -27.48
N THR A 310 -35.13 22.53 -28.14
CA THR A 310 -34.91 23.89 -28.65
C THR A 310 -34.36 23.82 -30.07
N PRO A 311 -35.07 24.36 -31.08
CA PRO A 311 -34.52 24.51 -32.42
C PRO A 311 -33.56 25.70 -32.48
N ILE A 312 -32.43 25.51 -33.15
CA ILE A 312 -31.33 26.46 -33.29
C ILE A 312 -30.96 26.57 -34.77
N SER A 313 -30.78 27.80 -35.27
CA SER A 313 -30.18 28.02 -36.57
C SER A 313 -28.67 27.87 -36.49
N THR A 314 -28.09 27.08 -37.39
CA THR A 314 -26.65 26.88 -37.56
C THR A 314 -26.12 27.44 -38.89
N ALA A 315 -26.94 28.18 -39.63
CA ALA A 315 -26.61 28.70 -40.96
C ALA A 315 -25.36 29.60 -40.99
N GLU A 316 -25.11 30.34 -39.90
CA GLU A 316 -23.96 31.25 -39.78
C GLU A 316 -22.69 30.53 -39.29
N LEU A 317 -22.77 29.26 -38.90
CA LEU A 317 -21.61 28.49 -38.46
C LEU A 317 -20.83 27.97 -39.66
N ALA A 318 -19.52 28.18 -39.67
CA ALA A 318 -18.63 27.56 -40.65
C ALA A 318 -18.65 26.03 -40.54
N LYS A 319 -18.27 25.34 -41.62
CA LYS A 319 -18.13 23.86 -41.61
C LYS A 319 -17.06 23.46 -40.60
N GLY A 320 -17.34 22.47 -39.75
CA GLY A 320 -16.40 22.06 -38.69
C GLY A 320 -17.02 21.29 -37.53
N ILE A 321 -16.20 21.04 -36.50
CA ILE A 321 -16.60 20.36 -35.26
C ILE A 321 -16.83 21.40 -34.17
N TYR A 322 -17.96 21.28 -33.48
CA TYR A 322 -18.37 22.14 -32.38
C TYR A 322 -18.72 21.33 -31.13
N LEU A 323 -18.67 21.98 -29.98
CA LEU A 323 -19.21 21.49 -28.73
C LEU A 323 -20.47 22.28 -28.39
N VAL A 324 -21.60 21.60 -28.27
CA VAL A 324 -22.85 22.16 -27.79
C VAL A 324 -22.96 21.88 -26.30
N GLU A 325 -23.23 22.91 -25.53
CA GLU A 325 -23.44 22.84 -24.09
C GLU A 325 -24.84 23.30 -23.74
N TYR A 326 -25.55 22.54 -22.93
CA TYR A 326 -26.76 22.98 -22.26
C TYR A 326 -26.43 23.24 -20.78
N ALA A 327 -26.75 24.44 -20.31
CA ALA A 327 -26.50 24.90 -18.95
C ALA A 327 -27.79 25.43 -18.31
N SER A 328 -28.21 24.79 -17.22
CA SER A 328 -29.32 25.16 -16.35
C SER A 328 -28.84 25.34 -14.92
N ASP A 329 -29.73 25.74 -14.00
CA ASP A 329 -29.38 25.92 -12.58
C ASP A 329 -28.87 24.62 -11.92
N ASN A 330 -29.29 23.45 -12.42
CA ASN A 330 -29.01 22.15 -11.81
C ASN A 330 -28.10 21.25 -12.64
N ALA A 331 -27.85 21.58 -13.90
CA ALA A 331 -27.12 20.69 -14.81
C ALA A 331 -26.36 21.45 -15.89
N ARG A 332 -25.16 20.96 -16.18
CA ARG A 332 -24.35 21.32 -17.34
C ARG A 332 -23.99 20.04 -18.09
N VAL A 333 -24.42 19.93 -19.33
CA VAL A 333 -24.21 18.76 -20.19
C VAL A 333 -23.70 19.19 -21.55
N THR A 334 -22.83 18.40 -22.18
CA THR A 334 -22.22 18.74 -23.47
C THR A 334 -22.40 17.61 -24.48
N SER A 335 -22.45 17.97 -25.76
CA SER A 335 -22.58 17.06 -26.89
C SER A 335 -21.79 17.58 -28.09
N ARG A 336 -21.25 16.66 -28.90
CA ARG A 336 -20.46 17.02 -30.09
C ARG A 336 -21.39 17.26 -31.27
N LEU A 337 -21.15 18.31 -32.03
CA LEU A 337 -21.84 18.66 -33.27
C LEU A 337 -20.85 18.70 -34.44
N VAL A 338 -21.29 18.23 -35.61
CA VAL A 338 -20.56 18.34 -36.89
C VAL A 338 -21.40 19.19 -37.84
N LYS A 339 -20.85 20.29 -38.35
CA LYS A 339 -21.48 21.19 -39.34
C LYS A 339 -20.89 20.92 -40.72
N GLU A 340 -21.75 20.66 -41.69
CA GLU A 340 -21.41 20.43 -43.11
C GLU A 340 -21.80 21.58 -44.03
#